data_AF-J9GQC1-F1
#
_entry.id   AF-J9GQC1-F1
#
_cell.length_a   1.000
_cell.length_b   1.000
_cell.length_c   1.000
_cell.angle_alpha   90.00
_cell.angle_beta   90.00
_cell.angle_gamma   90.00
#
_symmetry.space_group_name_H-M   'P 1'
#
loop_
_entity.id
_entity.type
_entity.pdbx_description
1 polymer ?
#
loop_
_entity_poly.entity_id
_entity_poly.type
_entity_poly.pdbx_seq_one_letter_code
_entity_poly.pdbx_strand_id
1 'polypeptide(L)'
;ATIAVATVGATHPATGMEIAHIEEGTMEVGMGQHGEGGGGTQPMKSADETAAIMMGALLKDLDVKAGEKLLVVINGSGATLLWSS
;
A
#
# COMPACT_ATOMS: atom_id res chain seq x y z
N ALA A 1 -11.13 4.75 -7.13
CA ALA A 1 -9.90 5.10 -6.38
C ALA A 1 -9.23 3.83 -5.90
N THR A 2 -7.90 3.79 -5.96
CA THR A 2 -7.08 2.70 -5.41
C THR A 2 -5.84 3.32 -4.79
N ILE A 3 -5.36 2.72 -3.69
CA ILE A 3 -4.11 3.10 -3.04
C ILE A 3 -3.42 1.82 -2.57
N ALA A 4 -2.10 1.81 -2.62
CA ALA A 4 -1.29 0.70 -2.15
C ALA A 4 -0.35 1.18 -1.03
N VAL A 5 0.12 0.23 -0.23
CA VAL A 5 1.24 0.42 0.70
C VAL A 5 2.22 -0.69 0.45
N ALA A 6 3.51 -0.35 0.40
CA ALA A 6 4.59 -1.30 0.25
C ALA A 6 5.58 -1.14 1.40
N THR A 7 6.09 -2.26 1.88
CA THR A 7 7.08 -2.32 2.98
C THR A 7 8.41 -2.90 2.50
N VAL A 8 8.44 -3.38 1.26
CA VAL A 8 9.59 -3.93 0.56
C VAL A 8 9.40 -3.76 -0.93
N GLY A 9 10.50 -3.55 -1.66
CA GLY A 9 10.50 -3.52 -3.12
C GLY A 9 10.41 -4.90 -3.76
N ALA A 10 9.88 -4.95 -4.99
CA ALA A 10 9.97 -6.15 -5.81
C ALA A 10 11.39 -6.34 -6.37
N THR A 11 11.77 -7.59 -6.65
CA THR A 11 13.06 -7.93 -7.27
C THR A 11 12.87 -8.20 -8.76
N HIS A 12 13.75 -7.63 -9.59
CA HIS A 12 13.72 -7.84 -11.03
C HIS A 12 14.17 -9.27 -11.38
N PRO A 13 13.33 -10.07 -12.09
CA PRO A 13 13.56 -11.51 -12.23
C PRO A 13 14.78 -11.86 -13.07
N ALA A 14 15.19 -11.01 -14.01
CA ALA A 14 16.34 -11.29 -14.88
C ALA A 14 17.69 -10.79 -14.34
N THR A 15 17.67 -9.81 -13.42
CA THR A 15 18.90 -9.13 -12.96
C THR A 15 19.16 -9.32 -11.47
N GLY A 16 18.14 -9.73 -10.70
CA GLY A 16 18.23 -9.85 -9.25
C GLY A 16 18.27 -8.51 -8.51
N MET A 17 18.20 -7.39 -9.22
CA MET A 17 18.23 -6.06 -8.62
C MET A 17 16.86 -5.68 -8.04
N GLU A 18 16.84 -4.87 -6.99
CA GLU A 18 15.61 -4.26 -6.48
C GLU A 18 15.04 -3.29 -7.53
N ILE A 19 13.73 -3.39 -7.79
CA ILE A 19 13.01 -2.49 -8.69
C ILE A 19 12.86 -1.11 -8.04
N ALA A 20 12.64 -1.08 -6.72
CA ALA A 20 12.60 0.11 -5.91
C ALA A 20 13.05 -0.24 -4.49
N HIS A 21 13.92 0.58 -3.91
CA HIS A 21 14.40 0.35 -2.55
C HIS A 21 13.44 0.98 -1.54
N ILE A 22 13.02 0.20 -0.54
CA ILE A 22 12.28 0.69 0.64
C ILE A 22 13.15 0.40 1.85
N GLU A 23 13.47 1.43 2.62
CA GLU A 23 14.32 1.32 3.79
C GLU A 23 13.65 0.45 4.88
N GLU A 24 14.43 -0.38 5.55
CA GLU A 24 13.94 -1.21 6.64
C GLU A 24 13.29 -0.36 7.74
N GLY A 25 12.15 -0.81 8.26
CA GLY A 25 11.39 -0.06 9.25
C GLY A 25 10.59 1.11 8.69
N THR A 26 10.49 1.24 7.36
CA THR A 26 9.64 2.21 6.67
C THR A 26 8.56 1.55 5.81
N MET A 27 7.60 2.35 5.35
CA MET A 27 6.63 1.97 4.34
C MET A 27 6.41 3.12 3.34
N GLU A 28 6.19 2.77 2.08
CA GLU A 28 5.83 3.69 1.00
C GLU A 28 4.32 3.65 0.78
N VAL A 29 3.65 4.79 0.90
CA VAL A 29 2.21 4.90 0.57
C VAL A 29 2.06 5.34 -0.88
N GLY A 30 1.09 4.78 -1.59
CA GLY A 30 0.79 5.14 -2.98
C GLY A 30 1.79 4.62 -4.01
N MET A 31 2.56 3.58 -3.68
CA MET A 31 3.49 2.96 -4.63
C MET A 31 2.73 2.29 -5.79
N GLY A 32 3.24 2.49 -7.01
CA GLY A 32 2.77 1.85 -8.23
C GLY A 32 3.19 0.37 -8.33
N GLN A 33 2.53 -0.36 -9.24
CA GLN A 33 2.73 -1.80 -9.41
C GLN A 33 4.11 -2.17 -10.00
N HIS A 34 4.80 -1.24 -10.65
CA HIS A 34 6.19 -1.44 -11.09
C HIS A 34 7.19 -0.73 -10.16
N GLY A 35 6.75 -0.37 -8.96
CA GLY A 35 7.57 0.28 -7.95
C GLY A 35 7.76 1.78 -8.13
N GLU A 36 6.92 2.43 -8.94
CA GLU A 36 6.91 3.89 -9.03
C GLU A 36 6.50 4.49 -7.68
N GLY A 37 7.33 5.37 -7.10
CA GLY A 37 6.93 6.14 -5.91
C GLY A 37 5.81 7.12 -6.24
N GLY A 38 5.04 7.56 -5.23
CA GLY A 38 3.92 8.47 -5.51
C GLY A 38 3.24 9.13 -4.32
N GLY A 39 3.20 8.49 -3.15
CA GLY A 39 2.53 9.03 -1.96
C GLY A 39 3.47 9.30 -0.78
N GLY A 40 4.73 8.89 -0.87
CA GLY A 40 5.80 9.23 0.08
C GLY A 40 6.10 8.14 1.11
N THR A 41 7.36 8.13 1.53
CA THR A 41 7.89 7.21 2.55
C THR A 41 7.63 7.73 3.96
N GLN A 42 7.27 6.83 4.88
CA GLN A 42 7.11 7.13 6.30
C GLN A 42 7.54 5.95 7.17
N PRO A 43 7.79 6.15 8.49
CA PRO A 43 8.04 5.04 9.40
C PRO A 43 6.92 4.00 9.35
N MET A 44 7.30 2.73 9.46
CA MET A 44 6.38 1.60 9.47
C MET A 44 5.31 1.80 10.54
N LYS A 45 4.06 1.51 10.18
CA LYS A 45 2.89 1.65 11.04
C LYS A 45 2.29 0.30 11.38
N SER A 46 1.44 0.27 12.40
CA SER A 46 0.58 -0.88 12.64
C SER A 46 -0.40 -1.08 11.48
N ALA A 47 -1.01 -2.27 11.39
CA ALA A 47 -2.03 -2.56 10.40
C ALA A 47 -3.24 -1.60 10.51
N ASP A 48 -3.65 -1.28 11.74
CA ASP A 48 -4.78 -0.38 12.01
C ASP A 48 -4.48 1.05 11.56
N GLU A 49 -3.30 1.57 11.91
CA GLU A 49 -2.87 2.90 11.46
C GLU A 49 -2.73 2.96 9.94
N THR A 50 -2.18 1.90 9.32
CA THR A 50 -2.04 1.81 7.86
C THR A 50 -3.41 1.81 7.18
N ALA A 51 -4.36 1.03 7.69
CA ALA A 51 -5.73 1.00 7.18
C ALA A 51 -6.43 2.36 7.31
N ALA A 52 -6.22 3.07 8.43
CA ALA A 52 -6.76 4.41 8.62
C ALA A 52 -6.19 5.42 7.62
N ILE A 53 -4.88 5.36 7.34
CA ILE A 53 -4.22 6.20 6.32
C ILE A 53 -4.83 5.94 4.94
N MET A 54 -4.89 4.67 4.54
CA MET A 54 -5.40 4.28 3.21
C MET A 54 -6.87 4.64 3.03
N MET A 55 -7.72 4.33 4.01
CA MET A 55 -9.15 4.64 3.94
C MET A 55 -9.41 6.14 3.98
N GLY A 56 -8.67 6.91 4.80
CA GLY A 56 -8.77 8.36 4.81
C GLY A 56 -8.49 8.98 3.44
N ALA A 57 -7.43 8.50 2.76
CA ALA A 57 -7.10 8.94 1.42
C ALA A 57 -8.19 8.58 0.40
N LEU A 58 -8.67 7.32 0.40
CA LEU A 58 -9.70 6.85 -0.53
C LEU A 58 -11.04 7.56 -0.36
N LEU A 59 -11.50 7.73 0.88
CA LEU A 59 -12.78 8.39 1.17
C LEU A 59 -12.76 9.86 0.75
N LYS A 60 -11.61 10.53 0.93
CA LYS A 60 -11.41 11.91 0.47
C LYS A 60 -11.36 12.00 -1.05
N ASP A 61 -10.64 11.11 -1.72
CA ASP A 61 -10.51 11.09 -3.19
C ASP A 61 -11.86 10.84 -3.88
N LEU A 62 -12.68 9.98 -3.29
CA LEU A 62 -14.02 9.65 -3.77
C LEU A 62 -15.13 10.61 -3.30
N ASP A 63 -14.81 11.58 -2.42
CA ASP A 63 -15.77 12.48 -1.76
C ASP A 63 -16.98 11.76 -1.12
N VAL A 64 -16.73 10.60 -0.49
CA VAL A 64 -17.78 9.72 0.06
C VAL A 64 -18.61 10.43 1.13
N LYS A 65 -19.92 10.20 1.09
CA LYS A 65 -20.87 10.73 2.09
C LYS A 65 -21.39 9.66 3.04
N ALA A 66 -21.82 10.11 4.22
CA ALA A 66 -22.41 9.22 5.21
C ALA A 66 -23.66 8.52 4.66
N GLY A 67 -23.74 7.20 4.86
CA GLY A 67 -24.85 6.37 4.40
C GLY A 67 -24.64 5.71 3.03
N GLU A 68 -23.58 6.05 2.30
CA GLU A 68 -23.24 5.38 1.06
C GLU A 68 -22.73 3.95 1.31
N LYS A 69 -23.03 3.05 0.37
CA LYS A 69 -22.52 1.68 0.38
C LYS A 69 -21.33 1.59 -0.56
N LEU A 70 -20.22 1.06 -0.06
CA LEU A 70 -18.98 0.90 -0.82
C LEU A 70 -18.66 -0.58 -1.01
N LEU A 71 -18.08 -0.91 -2.15
CA LEU A 71 -17.38 -2.17 -2.36
C LEU A 71 -15.89 -1.93 -2.08
N VAL A 72 -15.31 -2.75 -1.21
CA VAL A 72 -13.88 -2.70 -0.89
C VAL A 72 -13.22 -3.98 -1.37
N VAL A 73 -12.13 -3.84 -2.11
CA VAL A 73 -11.28 -4.95 -2.55
C VAL A 73 -9.93 -4.82 -1.85
N ILE A 74 -9.53 -5.89 -1.17
CA ILE A 74 -8.20 -6.00 -0.55
C ILE A 74 -7.33 -6.85 -1.47
N ASN A 75 -6.18 -6.32 -1.85
CA ASN A 75 -5.24 -6.97 -2.75
C ASN A 75 -3.86 -7.05 -2.10
N GLY A 76 -3.32 -8.25 -1.92
CA GLY A 76 -1.93 -8.43 -1.55
C GLY A 76 -1.02 -8.31 -2.77
N SER A 77 0.02 -7.48 -2.68
CA SER A 77 0.94 -7.20 -3.80
C SER A 77 2.00 -8.29 -4.04
N GLY A 78 1.76 -9.50 -3.56
CA GLY A 78 2.61 -10.69 -3.79
C GLY A 78 3.17 -11.30 -2.52
N ALA A 79 3.93 -10.54 -1.72
CA ALA A 79 4.63 -11.08 -0.56
C ALA A 79 3.85 -10.98 0.77
N THR A 80 2.71 -10.28 0.80
CA THR A 80 1.86 -10.20 1.99
C THR A 80 1.13 -11.53 2.21
N LEU A 81 1.32 -12.13 3.38
CA LEU A 81 0.73 -13.42 3.72
C LEU A 81 -0.78 -13.28 4.00
N LEU A 82 -1.55 -14.28 3.56
CA LEU A 82 -2.90 -14.49 4.08
C LEU A 82 -2.78 -15.18 5.43
N TRP A 83 -2.89 -14.42 6.52
CA TRP A 83 -2.82 -14.96 7.87
C TRP A 83 -4.20 -15.44 8.32
N SER A 84 -4.32 -16.73 8.65
CA SER A 84 -5.41 -17.27 9.45
C SER A 84 -4.83 -17.64 10.81
N SER A 85 -5.42 -17.10 11.88
CA SER A 85 -5.07 -17.36 13.29
C SER A 85 -4.64 -18.78 13.61
#